data_AF-U3TUZ3-F1
#
_entry.id   AF-U3TUZ3-F1
#
_cell.length_a   1.000
_cell.length_b   1.000
_cell.length_c   1.000
_cell.angle_alpha   90.00
_cell.angle_beta   90.00
_cell.angle_gamma   90.00
#
_symmetry.space_group_name_H-M   'P 1'
#
loop_
_entity.id
_entity.type
_entity.pdbx_description
1 polymer ?
#
loop_
_entity_poly.entity_id
_entity_poly.type
_entity_poly.pdbx_seq_one_letter_code
_entity_poly.pdbx_strand_id
1 'polypeptide(L)' 'MQLQQQISAERLQEKIGREILVIIDEVDEEGAVGRSMADAPEIDVAVYLNGDRQVKVGEVVRVKVEHADEYDLWGTRV' A
#
# COMPACT_ATOMS: atom_id res chain seq x y z
N MET A 1 -24.06 -5.24 0.03
CA MET A 1 -22.72 -4.85 0.53
C MET A 1 -21.70 -5.99 0.44
N GLN A 2 -22.04 -7.26 0.73
CA GLN A 2 -21.11 -8.39 0.57
C GLN A 2 -20.54 -8.59 -0.85
N LEU A 3 -21.34 -8.45 -1.90
CA LEU A 3 -20.87 -8.64 -3.28
C LEU A 3 -19.80 -7.61 -3.69
N GLN A 4 -19.91 -6.39 -3.17
CA GLN A 4 -18.98 -5.30 -3.49
C GLN A 4 -17.64 -5.49 -2.78
N GLN A 5 -17.64 -6.05 -1.56
CA GLN A 5 -16.42 -6.43 -0.83
C GLN A 5 -15.66 -7.55 -1.55
N GLN A 6 -16.34 -8.58 -2.05
CA GLN A 6 -15.69 -9.67 -2.78
C GLN A 6 -14.97 -9.18 -4.04
N ILE A 7 -15.59 -8.28 -4.80
CA ILE A 7 -14.99 -7.70 -6.02
C ILE A 7 -13.79 -6.80 -5.69
N SER A 8 -13.83 -6.06 -4.58
CA SER A 8 -12.68 -5.26 -4.14
C SER A 8 -11.53 -6.14 -3.66
N ALA A 9 -11.81 -7.22 -2.94
CA ALA A 9 -10.81 -8.18 -2.48
C ALA A 9 -10.09 -8.88 -3.65
N GLU A 10 -10.83 -9.33 -4.67
CA GLU A 10 -10.24 -9.92 -5.89
C GLU A 10 -9.31 -8.93 -6.60
N ARG A 11 -9.71 -7.65 -6.71
CA ARG A 11 -8.89 -6.60 -7.31
C ARG A 11 -7.63 -6.27 -6.51
N LEU A 12 -7.70 -6.34 -5.19
CA LEU A 12 -6.53 -6.16 -4.31
C LEU A 12 -5.56 -7.34 -4.45
N GLN A 13 -6.06 -8.58 -4.53
CA GLN A 13 -5.23 -9.75 -4.78
C GLN A 13 -4.52 -9.70 -6.14
N GLU A 14 -5.15 -9.12 -7.18
CA GLU A 14 -4.50 -8.90 -8.47
C GLU A 14 -3.30 -7.93 -8.40
N LYS A 15 -3.17 -7.13 -7.34
CA LYS A 15 -2.03 -6.23 -7.13
C LYS A 15 -0.79 -6.95 -6.58
N ILE A 16 -0.94 -8.13 -5.96
CA ILE A 16 0.21 -8.91 -5.46
C ILE A 16 1.15 -9.22 -6.62
N GLY A 17 2.44 -8.93 -6.43
CA GLY A 17 3.50 -9.08 -7.42
C GLY A 17 3.65 -7.91 -8.39
N ARG A 18 2.74 -6.92 -8.37
CA ARG A 18 2.88 -5.69 -9.17
C ARG A 18 3.71 -4.64 -8.44
N GLU A 19 4.35 -3.79 -9.22
CA GLU A 19 5.00 -2.58 -8.73
C GLU A 19 4.02 -1.41 -8.82
N ILE A 20 3.74 -0.77 -7.70
CA ILE A 20 2.86 0.39 -7.59
C ILE A 20 3.63 1.61 -7.09
N LEU A 21 3.15 2.80 -7.42
CA LEU A 21 3.67 4.05 -6.86
C LEU A 21 2.92 4.34 -5.56
N VAL A 22 3.69 4.57 -4.49
CA VAL A 22 3.20 4.82 -3.13
C VAL A 22 3.74 6.15 -2.66
N ILE A 23 2.86 7.03 -2.20
CA ILE A 23 3.27 8.25 -1.51
C ILE A 23 3.38 7.94 -0.01
N ILE A 24 4.52 8.28 0.59
CA ILE A 24 4.77 8.06 2.00
C ILE A 24 4.04 9.14 2.81
N ASP A 25 3.21 8.71 3.75
CA ASP A 25 2.45 9.59 4.64
C ASP A 25 3.08 9.65 6.03
N GLU A 26 3.64 8.52 6.50
CA GLU A 26 4.26 8.41 7.83
C GLU A 26 5.49 7.51 7.78
N VAL A 27 6.47 7.80 8.64
CA VAL A 27 7.66 6.97 8.87
C VAL A 27 7.94 6.95 10.36
N ASP A 28 7.99 5.75 10.94
CA ASP A 28 8.17 5.53 12.36
C ASP A 28 9.28 4.48 12.65
N GLU A 29 9.29 3.93 13.87
CA GLU A 29 10.26 2.91 14.27
C GLU A 29 9.99 1.53 13.64
N GLU A 30 8.77 1.27 13.16
CA GLU A 30 8.37 -0.01 12.55
C GLU A 30 8.61 0.00 11.03
N GLY A 31 8.47 1.15 10.37
CA GLY A 31 8.73 1.30 8.94
C GLY A 31 8.13 2.56 8.35
N ALA A 32 7.79 2.51 7.06
CA ALA A 32 7.05 3.57 6.40
C ALA A 32 5.64 3.11 6.06
N VAL A 33 4.68 4.02 6.18
CA VAL A 33 3.28 3.82 5.81
C VAL A 33 2.92 4.87 4.77
N GLY A 34 2.23 4.43 3.73
CA GLY A 34 1.79 5.30 2.65
C GLY A 34 0.50 4.83 2.01
N ARG A 35 0.11 5.49 0.92
CA ARG A 35 -1.05 5.12 0.10
C ARG A 35 -0.66 5.02 -1.37
N SER A 36 -1.37 4.20 -2.13
CA SER A 36 -1.11 4.12 -3.57
C SER A 36 -1.56 5.40 -4.28
N MET A 37 -0.97 5.73 -5.42
CA MET A 37 -1.39 6.91 -6.20
C MET A 37 -2.80 6.80 -6.81
N ALA A 38 -3.39 5.61 -6.84
CA ALA A 38 -4.72 5.37 -7.40
C ALA A 38 -5.85 5.63 -6.39
N ASP A 39 -5.48 5.94 -5.15
CA ASP A 39 -6.31 5.91 -3.97
C ASP A 39 -6.53 7.34 -3.43
N ALA A 40 -7.74 7.66 -3.00
CA ALA A 40 -8.14 8.96 -2.45
C ALA A 40 -7.71 9.13 -0.97
N PRO A 41 -7.66 10.36 -0.43
CA PRO A 41 -7.13 10.62 0.92
C PRO A 41 -7.97 10.11 2.11
N GLU A 42 -9.17 9.55 1.90
CA GLU A 42 -10.15 9.27 2.97
C GLU A 42 -10.79 7.86 2.95
N ILE A 43 -10.53 7.02 1.94
CA ILE A 43 -11.21 5.71 1.79
C ILE A 43 -10.22 4.53 1.68
N ASP A 44 -8.92 4.79 1.76
CA ASP A 44 -8.00 3.96 1.01
C ASP A 44 -7.01 3.12 1.81
N VAL A 45 -6.62 2.06 1.11
CA VAL A 45 -5.79 0.94 1.53
C VAL A 45 -4.40 1.41 1.94
N ALA A 46 -4.02 1.14 3.19
CA ALA A 46 -2.70 1.48 3.68
C ALA A 46 -1.65 0.55 3.07
N VAL A 47 -0.52 1.11 2.66
CA VAL A 47 0.64 0.37 2.15
C VAL A 47 1.75 0.44 3.17
N TYR A 48 2.07 -0.71 3.75
CA TYR A 48 3.10 -0.86 4.77
C TYR A 48 4.43 -1.31 4.14
N LEU A 49 5.48 -0.55 4.39
CA LEU A 49 6.86 -0.86 4.06
C LEU A 49 7.64 -1.14 5.35
N ASN A 50 7.42 -2.33 5.92
CA ASN A 50 8.00 -2.72 7.19
C ASN A 50 9.54 -2.72 7.12
N GLY A 51 10.19 -2.01 8.04
CA GLY A 51 11.64 -1.87 8.09
C GLY A 51 12.25 -0.87 7.10
N ASP A 52 11.48 -0.29 6.16
CA ASP A 52 11.99 0.77 5.29
C ASP A 52 11.81 2.14 5.93
N ARG A 53 12.87 2.61 6.60
CA ARG A 53 12.93 3.95 7.21
C ARG A 53 13.77 4.93 6.40
N GLN A 54 14.25 4.50 5.23
CA GLN A 54 15.12 5.32 4.37
C GLN A 54 14.30 6.07 3.32
N VAL A 55 13.13 6.56 3.73
CA VAL A 55 12.19 7.33 2.92
C VAL A 55 11.71 8.52 3.73
N LYS A 56 11.15 9.53 3.06
CA LYS A 56 10.61 10.72 3.72
C LYS A 56 9.11 10.85 3.47
N VAL A 57 8.40 11.40 4.44
CA VAL A 57 7.00 11.81 4.25
C VAL A 57 6.90 12.77 3.05
N GLY A 58 5.92 12.51 2.17
CA GLY A 58 5.71 13.19 0.90
C GLY A 58 6.54 12.65 -0.28
N GLU A 59 7.44 11.70 -0.04
CA GLU A 59 8.20 11.03 -1.10
C GLU A 59 7.31 10.01 -1.83
N VAL A 60 7.45 9.93 -3.15
CA VAL A 60 6.80 8.89 -3.95
C VAL A 60 7.82 7.82 -4.28
N VAL A 61 7.58 6.61 -3.78
CA VAL A 61 8.45 5.45 -3.95
C VAL A 61 7.74 4.37 -4.75
N ARG A 62 8.53 3.51 -5.41
CA ARG A 62 8.01 2.33 -6.08
C ARG A 62 8.06 1.15 -5.13
N VAL A 63 6.92 0.49 -4.95
CA VAL A 63 6.76 -0.62 -4.00
C VAL A 63 6.25 -1.83 -4.76
N LYS A 64 6.92 -2.96 -4.59
CA LYS A 64 6.40 -4.25 -5.04
C LYS A 64 5.50 -4.79 -3.95
N VAL A 65 4.22 -5.00 -4.27
CA VAL A 65 3.25 -5.58 -3.34
C VAL A 65 3.58 -7.06 -3.18
N GLU A 66 3.81 -7.50 -1.94
CA GLU A 66 4.11 -8.89 -1.61
C GLU A 66 2.91 -9.56 -0.93
N HIS A 67 2.08 -8.77 -0.24
CA HIS A 67 0.89 -9.25 0.43
C HIS A 67 -0.24 -8.23 0.34
N ALA A 68 -1.48 -8.73 0.30
CA ALA A 68 -2.68 -7.92 0.26
C ALA A 68 -3.77 -8.63 1.08
N ASP A 69 -4.34 -7.89 2.03
CA ASP A 69 -5.55 -8.30 2.75
C ASP A 69 -6.75 -7.46 2.31
N GLU A 70 -7.88 -7.58 3.00
CA GLU A 70 -9.15 -6.93 2.63
C GLU A 70 -9.07 -5.39 2.60
N TYR A 71 -8.14 -4.79 3.36
CA TYR A 71 -8.03 -3.34 3.52
C TYR A 71 -6.60 -2.80 3.46
N ASP A 72 -5.58 -3.67 3.40
CA ASP A 72 -4.18 -3.29 3.57
C ASP A 72 -3.26 -4.01 2.58
N LEU A 73 -2.16 -3.36 2.22
CA LEU A 73 -1.08 -3.92 1.39
C LEU A 73 0.23 -3.88 2.15
N TRP A 74 1.05 -4.90 1.94
CA TRP A 74 2.43 -4.92 2.39
C TRP A 74 3.35 -5.14 1.20
N GLY A 75 4.50 -4.47 1.22
CA GLY A 75 5.47 -4.60 0.16
C GLY A 75 6.81 -4.02 0.52
N THR A 76 7.73 -4.17 -0.43
CA THR A 76 9.10 -3.71 -0.31
C THR A 76 9.44 -2.75 -1.44
N ARG A 77 10.28 -1.76 -1.13
CA ARG A 77 10.77 -0.78 -2.11
C ARG A 77 11.66 -1.47 -3.15
N VAL A 78 11.47 -1.10 -4.42
CA VAL A 78 12.24 -1.59 -5.57
C VAL A 78 13.41 -0.67 -5.89
#